data_AF-A0A2W4RKN6-F1
#
_entry.id   AF-A0A2W4RKN6-F1
#
_cell.length_a   1.000
_cell.length_b   1.000
_cell.length_c   1.000
_cell.angle_alpha   90.00
_cell.angle_beta   90.00
_cell.angle_gamma   90.00
#
_symmetry.space_group_name_H-M   'P 1'
#
loop_
_entity.id
_entity.type
_entity.pdbx_description
1 polymer ?
#
loop_
_entity_poly.entity_id
_entity_poly.type
_entity_poly.pdbx_seq_one_letter_code
_entity_poly.pdbx_strand_id
1 'polypeptide(L)' 'MTVAPGTVVETRAARQAWEYRLVDLPSGQDAAAALDESGQDGWEAVGVVSAGGGASRVLLKRPR' A
#
# COMPACT_ATOMS: atom_id res chain seq x y z
N MET A 1 10.84 18.80 -3.78
CA MET A 1 11.95 18.72 -4.77
C MET A 1 11.33 18.36 -6.11
N THR A 2 11.39 19.26 -7.09
CA THR A 2 10.77 19.05 -8.41
C THR A 2 11.87 18.92 -9.44
N VAL A 3 11.80 17.89 -10.29
CA VAL A 3 12.76 17.70 -11.38
C VAL A 3 12.39 18.62 -12.54
N ALA A 4 13.35 19.37 -13.07
CA ALA A 4 13.10 20.31 -14.16
C ALA A 4 12.80 19.56 -15.48
N PRO A 5 11.90 20.09 -16.34
CA PRO A 5 11.68 19.53 -17.67
C PRO A 5 12.99 19.42 -18.46
N GLY A 6 13.23 18.27 -19.10
CA GLY A 6 14.45 18.02 -19.89
C GLY A 6 15.65 17.52 -19.08
N THR A 7 15.52 17.33 -17.76
CA THR A 7 16.55 16.68 -16.95
C THR A 7 16.63 15.20 -17.34
N VAL A 8 17.80 14.75 -17.82
CA VAL A 8 18.07 13.32 -18.03
C VAL A 8 18.35 12.68 -16.68
N VAL A 9 17.58 11.65 -16.33
CA VAL A 9 17.75 10.88 -15.09
C VAL A 9 18.22 9.48 -15.46
N GLU A 10 19.42 9.13 -15.00
CA GLU A 10 19.95 7.78 -15.12
C GLU A 10 19.15 6.84 -14.22
N THR A 11 18.63 5.74 -14.79
CA THR A 11 17.88 4.73 -14.05
C THR A 11 18.52 3.36 -14.21
N ARG A 12 18.38 2.52 -13.19
CA ARG A 12 18.81 1.13 -13.25
C ARG A 12 17.66 0.24 -12.85
N ALA A 13 17.31 -0.71 -13.72
CA ALA A 13 16.40 -1.77 -13.36
C ALA A 13 17.04 -2.66 -12.28
N ALA A 14 16.41 -2.75 -11.13
CA ALA A 14 16.77 -3.66 -10.06
C ALA A 14 15.53 -4.40 -9.57
N ARG A 15 15.71 -5.63 -9.09
CA ARG A 15 14.61 -6.36 -8.44
C ARG A 15 14.30 -5.67 -7.12
N GLN A 16 13.11 -5.09 -7.02
CA GLN A 16 12.62 -4.53 -5.77
C GLN A 16 12.20 -5.66 -4.83
N ALA A 17 12.74 -5.66 -3.62
CA ALA A 17 12.21 -6.48 -2.54
C ALA A 17 11.00 -5.78 -1.92
N TRP A 18 9.98 -6.57 -1.56
CA TRP A 18 8.71 -6.07 -1.05
C TRP A 18 8.45 -6.59 0.36
N GLU A 19 7.89 -5.75 1.21
CA GLU A 19 7.22 -6.15 2.45
C GLU A 19 5.71 -6.25 2.20
N TYR A 20 5.04 -7.11 2.96
CA TYR A 20 3.60 -7.29 2.90
C TYR A 20 3.00 -7.22 4.30
N ARG A 21 1.79 -6.66 4.39
CA ARG A 21 1.01 -6.58 5.63
C ARG A 21 -0.48 -6.78 5.32
N LEU A 22 -1.21 -7.33 6.27
CA LEU A 22 -2.67 -7.37 6.26
C LEU A 22 -3.23 -6.37 7.27
N VAL A 23 -4.27 -5.64 6.88
CA VAL A 23 -5.10 -4.83 7.78
C VAL A 23 -6.50 -5.43 7.80
N ASP A 24 -6.97 -5.82 8.99
CA ASP A 24 -8.34 -6.30 9.17
C ASP A 24 -9.32 -5.11 9.08
N LEU A 25 -10.39 -5.29 8.31
CA LEU A 25 -11.51 -4.37 8.16
C LEU A 25 -12.81 -5.07 8.58
N PRO A 26 -13.24 -4.93 9.84
CA PRO A 26 -14.55 -5.40 10.28
C PRO A 26 -15.70 -4.78 9.48
N SER A 27 -16.81 -5.50 9.38
CA SER A 27 -18.02 -5.05 8.70
C SER A 27 -18.50 -3.70 9.23
N GLY A 28 -18.74 -2.73 8.33
CA GLY A 28 -19.25 -1.40 8.70
C GLY A 28 -18.20 -0.42 9.22
N GLN A 29 -16.92 -0.80 9.26
CA GLN A 29 -15.82 0.12 9.56
C GLN A 29 -15.46 0.97 8.32
N ASP A 30 -15.05 2.22 8.55
CA ASP A 30 -14.53 3.09 7.50
C ASP A 30 -13.13 2.63 7.07
N ALA A 31 -13.03 2.10 5.85
CA ALA A 31 -11.79 1.61 5.28
C ALA A 31 -10.75 2.72 5.07
N ALA A 32 -11.18 3.95 4.76
CA ALA A 32 -10.24 5.05 4.54
C ALA A 32 -9.53 5.41 5.85
N ALA A 33 -10.30 5.58 6.93
CA ALA A 33 -9.75 5.84 8.26
C ALA A 33 -8.83 4.71 8.75
N ALA A 34 -9.19 3.45 8.50
CA ALA A 34 -8.40 2.30 8.92
C ALA A 34 -7.08 2.12 8.15
N LEU A 35 -6.99 2.65 6.91
CA LEU A 35 -5.80 2.55 6.07
C LEU A 35 -4.89 3.79 6.14
N ASP A 36 -5.37 4.89 6.72
CA ASP A 36 -4.67 6.19 6.68
C ASP A 36 -3.25 6.10 7.27
N GLU A 37 -3.09 5.56 8.48
CA GLU A 37 -1.77 5.37 9.12
C GLU A 37 -0.83 4.53 8.25
N SER A 38 -1.34 3.43 7.67
CA SER A 38 -0.54 2.60 6.78
C SER A 38 -0.13 3.34 5.50
N GLY A 39 -1.00 4.19 4.96
CA GLY A 39 -0.69 5.05 3.83
C GLY A 39 0.43 6.05 4.16
N GLN A 40 0.38 6.68 5.33
CA GLN A 40 1.44 7.58 5.81
C GLN A 40 2.78 6.85 6.01
N ASP A 41 2.73 5.58 6.41
CA ASP A 41 3.90 4.68 6.54
C ASP A 41 4.47 4.17 5.20
N GLY A 42 3.91 4.64 4.07
CA GLY A 42 4.35 4.29 2.72
C GLY A 42 3.83 2.94 2.22
N TRP A 43 2.79 2.39 2.84
CA TRP A 43 2.13 1.18 2.36
C TRP A 43 1.08 1.49 1.29
N GLU A 44 1.04 0.65 0.26
CA GLU A 44 0.09 0.72 -0.85
C GLU A 44 -0.87 -0.48 -0.81
N ALA A 45 -2.17 -0.21 -0.92
CA ALA A 45 -3.18 -1.26 -1.03
C ALA A 45 -3.13 -1.96 -2.39
N VAL A 46 -3.01 -3.29 -2.37
CA VAL A 46 -2.92 -4.12 -3.58
C VAL A 46 -4.12 -5.04 -3.78
N GLY A 47 -4.94 -5.23 -2.75
CA GLY A 47 -6.14 -6.03 -2.88
C GLY A 47 -6.92 -6.18 -1.58
N VAL A 48 -8.17 -6.60 -1.71
CA VAL A 48 -9.05 -6.94 -0.60
C VAL A 48 -9.26 -8.46 -0.61
N VAL A 49 -9.06 -9.08 0.55
CA VAL A 49 -9.27 -10.50 0.80
C VAL A 49 -10.51 -10.62 1.67
N SER A 50 -11.52 -11.33 1.19
CA SER A 50 -12.72 -11.58 1.98
C SER A 50 -12.39 -12.51 3.15
N ALA A 51 -12.72 -12.10 4.37
CA ALA A 51 -12.67 -12.95 5.55
C ALA A 51 -14.11 -13.41 5.88
N GLY A 52 -14.29 -14.66 6.30
CA GLY A 52 -15.63 -15.16 6.63
C GLY A 52 -16.34 -14.26 7.66
N GLY A 53 -17.68 -14.25 7.65
CA GLY A 53 -18.47 -13.50 8.64
C GLY A 53 -18.63 -11.99 8.37
N GLY A 54 -18.36 -11.53 7.14
CA GLY A 54 -18.56 -10.14 6.73
C GLY A 54 -17.34 -9.23 6.95
N ALA A 55 -16.29 -9.74 7.58
CA ALA A 55 -15.01 -9.04 7.68
C ALA A 55 -14.25 -9.08 6.34
N SER A 56 -13.45 -8.07 6.07
CA SER A 56 -12.51 -8.06 4.96
C SER A 56 -11.10 -7.81 5.48
N ARG A 57 -10.09 -8.12 4.68
CA ARG A 57 -8.69 -7.79 4.96
C ARG A 57 -8.11 -7.07 3.76
N VAL A 58 -7.32 -6.04 3.98
CA VAL A 58 -6.59 -5.36 2.91
C VAL A 58 -5.15 -5.85 2.92
N LEU A 59 -4.71 -6.36 1.78
CA LEU A 59 -3.30 -6.65 1.54
C LEU A 59 -2.61 -5.36 1.12
N LEU A 60 -1.54 -5.06 1.82
CA LEU A 60 -0.67 -3.92 1.59
C LEU A 60 0.72 -4.40 1.16
N LYS A 61 1.39 -3.62 0.32
CA LYS A 61 2.82 -3.79 0.02
C LYS A 61 3.58 -2.49 0.24
N ARG A 62 4.89 -2.59 0.49
CA ARG A 62 5.82 -1.46 0.31
C ARG A 62 7.22 -1.94 -0.08
N PRO A 63 8.04 -1.11 -0.73
CA PRO A 63 9.45 -1.40 -0.93
C PRO A 63 10.16 -1.65 0.41
N ARG A 64 11.01 -2.68 0.47
CA ARG A 64 12.01 -2.83 1.56
C ARG A 64 13.12 -1.80 1.43
#